data_AF-A0A7X7J175-F1
#
_entry.id   AF-A0A7X7J175-F1
#
_cell.length_a   1.000
_cell.length_b   1.000
_cell.length_c   1.000
_cell.angle_alpha   90.00
_cell.angle_beta   90.00
_cell.angle_gamma   90.00
#
_symmetry.space_group_name_H-M   'P 1'
#
loop_
_entity.id
_entity.type
_entity.pdbx_description
1 polymer ?
#
loop_
_entity_poly.entity_id
_entity_poly.type
_entity_poly.pdbx_seq_one_letter_code
_entity_poly.pdbx_strand_id
1 'polypeptide(L)'
;GTASKQYYLPQTVDGIVVVQDQTTVVDFTITGQPPAPVPLFAVTSGNQFNDLNWANPAGGNFTATTIRFSTSDCPATPSDGTLLLDEAGSPGGTGSFRHSGLTNGTTYYYTAFSYYSDFGRYYASGTTVGGTPAGPADFDRDGDVDSSDFGFFQRCFSGDFVPQTDPACAGAKFDVDEDVDQQDFAAFMDCLQGPGVPADPNCAPIN
;
A
#
# COMPACT_ATOMS: atom_id res chain seq x y z
N GLY A 1 -39.08 -11.78 -21.61
CA GLY A 1 -38.36 -12.93 -21.05
C GLY A 1 -37.15 -12.37 -20.35
N THR A 2 -36.80 -12.86 -19.17
CA THR A 2 -35.74 -12.26 -18.35
C THR A 2 -34.66 -13.29 -18.05
N ALA A 3 -33.41 -12.94 -18.32
CA ALA A 3 -32.25 -13.68 -17.86
C ALA A 3 -31.63 -12.96 -16.66
N SER A 4 -31.38 -13.70 -15.59
CA SER A 4 -30.77 -13.18 -14.37
C SER A 4 -29.83 -14.21 -13.77
N LYS A 5 -28.69 -13.75 -13.26
CA LYS A 5 -27.75 -14.50 -12.45
C LYS A 5 -27.35 -13.64 -11.26
N GLN A 6 -27.07 -14.26 -10.12
CA GLN A 6 -26.57 -13.53 -8.96
C GLN A 6 -25.29 -12.76 -9.33
N TYR A 7 -25.22 -11.49 -8.92
CA TYR A 7 -24.11 -10.56 -9.23
C TYR A 7 -23.95 -10.18 -10.70
N TYR A 8 -25.01 -10.35 -11.49
CA TYR A 8 -25.09 -9.86 -12.86
C TYR A 8 -26.25 -8.88 -12.99
N LEU A 9 -26.08 -7.86 -13.84
CA LEU A 9 -27.19 -7.03 -14.28
C LEU A 9 -28.13 -7.89 -15.14
N PRO A 10 -29.41 -8.06 -14.75
CA PRO A 10 -30.35 -8.86 -15.52
C PRO A 10 -30.72 -8.16 -16.83
N GLN A 11 -31.09 -8.95 -17.83
CA GLN A 11 -31.61 -8.43 -19.10
C GLN A 11 -33.04 -8.94 -19.30
N THR A 12 -33.95 -8.03 -19.66
CA THR A 12 -35.31 -8.36 -20.09
C THR A 12 -35.47 -8.02 -21.57
N VAL A 13 -35.98 -8.98 -22.34
CA VAL A 13 -36.35 -8.80 -23.76
C VAL A 13 -37.87 -8.91 -23.88
N ASP A 14 -38.50 -7.86 -24.37
CA ASP A 14 -39.95 -7.79 -24.53
C ASP A 14 -40.46 -8.79 -25.58
N GLY A 15 -41.70 -9.27 -25.41
CA GLY A 15 -42.33 -10.22 -26.32
C GLY A 15 -41.84 -11.67 -26.23
N ILE A 16 -40.78 -11.95 -25.45
CA ILE A 16 -40.29 -13.31 -25.20
C ILE A 16 -40.95 -13.89 -23.95
N VAL A 17 -41.61 -15.05 -24.06
CA VAL A 17 -42.16 -15.78 -22.91
C VAL A 17 -41.45 -17.13 -22.83
N VAL A 18 -40.69 -17.34 -21.75
CA VAL A 18 -40.06 -18.63 -21.45
C VAL A 18 -40.77 -19.19 -20.22
N VAL A 19 -41.50 -20.28 -20.39
CA VAL A 19 -42.17 -20.99 -19.29
C VAL A 19 -41.26 -22.11 -18.76
N GLN A 20 -41.60 -22.65 -17.59
CA GLN A 20 -40.88 -23.78 -17.01
C GLN A 20 -40.77 -24.93 -18.02
N ASP A 21 -39.59 -25.55 -18.09
CA ASP A 21 -39.26 -26.66 -19.00
C ASP A 21 -39.37 -26.32 -20.51
N GLN A 22 -39.33 -25.04 -20.87
CA GLN A 22 -39.18 -24.58 -22.26
C GLN A 22 -37.83 -23.91 -22.48
N THR A 23 -37.41 -23.87 -23.74
CA THR A 23 -36.20 -23.17 -24.19
C THR A 23 -36.56 -22.04 -25.15
N THR A 24 -35.66 -21.08 -25.31
CA THR A 24 -35.75 -20.04 -26.33
C THR A 24 -34.46 -20.01 -27.14
N VAL A 25 -34.55 -19.58 -28.40
CA VAL A 25 -33.40 -19.37 -29.29
C VAL A 25 -32.88 -17.92 -29.22
N VAL A 26 -33.47 -17.08 -28.37
CA VAL A 26 -33.03 -15.71 -28.17
C VAL A 26 -31.83 -15.70 -27.21
N ASP A 27 -30.74 -15.11 -27.67
CA ASP A 27 -29.56 -14.90 -26.84
C ASP A 27 -29.77 -13.75 -25.85
N PHE A 28 -29.34 -13.98 -24.61
CA PHE A 28 -29.30 -12.97 -23.56
C PHE A 28 -27.86 -12.64 -23.21
N THR A 29 -27.57 -11.36 -23.04
CA THR A 29 -26.30 -10.84 -22.54
C THR A 29 -26.53 -10.17 -21.20
N ILE A 30 -25.97 -10.76 -20.15
CA ILE A 30 -25.94 -10.20 -18.80
C ILE A 30 -24.50 -9.80 -18.46
N THR A 31 -24.33 -8.70 -17.73
CA THR A 31 -23.00 -8.15 -17.40
C THR A 31 -22.68 -8.39 -15.94
N GLY A 32 -21.51 -8.96 -15.65
CA GLY A 32 -21.03 -9.18 -14.29
C GLY A 32 -20.80 -7.85 -13.58
N GLN A 33 -21.26 -7.76 -12.33
CA GLN A 33 -21.10 -6.56 -11.51
C GLN A 33 -19.82 -6.68 -10.69
N PRO A 34 -18.89 -5.70 -10.79
CA PRO A 34 -17.74 -5.68 -9.91
C PRO A 34 -18.18 -5.50 -8.45
N PRO A 35 -17.35 -5.91 -7.48
CA PRO A 35 -17.55 -5.54 -6.09
C PRO A 35 -17.40 -4.03 -5.89
N ALA A 36 -17.68 -3.54 -4.69
CA ALA A 36 -17.27 -2.19 -4.33
C ALA A 36 -15.72 -2.07 -4.35
N PRO A 37 -15.16 -0.86 -4.56
CA PRO A 37 -13.72 -0.62 -4.40
C PRO A 37 -13.21 -1.01 -3.01
N VAL A 38 -11.90 -1.25 -2.89
CA VAL A 38 -11.22 -1.50 -1.61
C VAL A 38 -11.46 -0.30 -0.67
N PRO A 39 -12.22 -0.45 0.43
CA PRO A 39 -12.67 0.69 1.24
C PRO A 39 -11.57 1.33 2.11
N LEU A 40 -10.50 0.59 2.40
CA LEU A 40 -9.33 1.08 3.14
C LEU A 40 -8.08 0.45 2.55
N PHE A 41 -7.11 1.30 2.22
CA PHE A 41 -5.79 0.89 1.74
C PHE A 41 -4.75 1.85 2.29
N ALA A 42 -3.81 1.32 3.08
CA ALA A 42 -2.82 2.09 3.81
C ALA A 42 -1.42 1.53 3.57
N VAL A 43 -0.43 2.42 3.62
CA VAL A 43 1.00 2.09 3.55
C VAL A 43 1.71 2.68 4.75
N THR A 44 2.55 1.87 5.38
CA THR A 44 3.55 2.31 6.36
C THR A 44 4.94 2.06 5.78
N SER A 45 5.69 3.13 5.55
CA SER A 45 7.06 3.05 5.03
C SER A 45 8.08 2.79 6.13
N GLY A 46 9.09 1.98 5.82
CA GLY A 46 10.28 1.76 6.66
C GLY A 46 11.55 1.72 5.80
N ASN A 47 12.65 1.25 6.37
CA ASN A 47 13.93 1.17 5.65
C ASN A 47 13.88 0.07 4.57
N GLN A 48 13.92 0.45 3.29
CA GLN A 48 13.84 -0.43 2.11
C GLN A 48 12.56 -1.28 2.00
N PHE A 49 11.48 -0.90 2.68
CA PHE A 49 10.20 -1.57 2.53
C PHE A 49 9.00 -0.65 2.73
N ASN A 50 7.87 -1.09 2.20
CA ASN A 50 6.54 -0.54 2.49
C ASN A 50 5.64 -1.69 2.98
N ASP A 51 5.00 -1.51 4.14
CA ASP A 51 3.96 -2.40 4.65
C ASP A 51 2.60 -1.92 4.18
N LEU A 52 1.95 -2.74 3.35
CA LEU A 52 0.62 -2.49 2.82
C LEU A 52 -0.41 -3.19 3.71
N ASN A 53 -1.51 -2.51 3.99
CA ASN A 53 -2.67 -3.07 4.70
C ASN A 53 -3.95 -2.63 4.01
N TRP A 54 -4.90 -3.55 3.83
CA TRP A 54 -6.19 -3.23 3.22
C TRP A 54 -7.36 -3.98 3.85
N ALA A 55 -8.56 -3.45 3.63
CA ALA A 55 -9.82 -4.12 3.91
C ALA A 55 -10.48 -4.56 2.60
N ASN A 56 -11.06 -5.76 2.58
CA ASN A 56 -11.82 -6.26 1.44
C ASN A 56 -13.26 -5.71 1.49
N PRO A 57 -13.87 -5.40 0.34
CA PRO A 57 -15.30 -5.09 0.26
C PRO A 57 -16.16 -6.16 0.93
N ALA A 58 -17.19 -5.74 1.66
CA ALA A 58 -18.11 -6.65 2.35
C ALA A 58 -19.16 -7.31 1.43
N GLY A 59 -19.28 -6.85 0.17
CA GLY A 59 -20.23 -7.38 -0.79
C GLY A 59 -19.94 -8.84 -1.15
N GLY A 60 -20.99 -9.66 -1.23
CA GLY A 60 -20.83 -11.09 -1.53
C GLY A 60 -20.28 -11.42 -2.93
N ASN A 61 -20.15 -10.43 -3.81
CA ASN A 61 -19.45 -10.55 -5.09
C ASN A 61 -17.94 -10.24 -5.00
N PHE A 62 -17.36 -10.13 -3.81
CA PHE A 62 -15.91 -10.05 -3.66
C PHE A 62 -15.26 -11.44 -3.85
N THR A 63 -14.20 -11.51 -4.66
CA THR A 63 -13.37 -12.71 -4.80
C THR A 63 -11.95 -12.49 -4.28
N ALA A 64 -11.32 -11.39 -4.68
CA ALA A 64 -9.91 -11.13 -4.41
C ALA A 64 -9.56 -9.65 -4.63
N THR A 65 -8.39 -9.26 -4.15
CA THR A 65 -7.77 -7.95 -4.33
C THR A 65 -6.48 -8.10 -5.12
N THR A 66 -6.40 -7.42 -6.27
CA THR A 66 -5.16 -7.26 -7.05
C THR A 66 -4.50 -5.93 -6.67
N ILE A 67 -3.22 -5.94 -6.34
CA ILE A 67 -2.45 -4.71 -6.09
C ILE A 67 -1.39 -4.53 -7.18
N ARG A 68 -1.42 -3.35 -7.81
CA ARG A 68 -0.41 -2.89 -8.77
C ARG A 68 0.45 -1.80 -8.14
N PHE A 69 1.68 -1.66 -8.63
CA PHE A 69 2.53 -0.55 -8.24
C PHE A 69 3.34 0.04 -9.40
N SER A 70 3.83 1.25 -9.21
CA SER A 70 4.72 1.99 -10.11
C SER A 70 5.53 3.01 -9.30
N THR A 71 6.63 3.52 -9.86
CA THR A 71 7.43 4.60 -9.27
C THR A 71 7.16 5.96 -9.90
N SER A 72 6.25 6.04 -10.89
CA SER A 72 5.94 7.31 -11.57
C SER A 72 4.60 7.90 -11.10
N ASP A 73 3.55 7.09 -11.08
CA ASP A 73 2.18 7.50 -10.73
C ASP A 73 1.40 6.28 -10.24
N CYS A 74 0.22 6.51 -9.65
CA CYS A 74 -0.69 5.42 -9.28
C CYS A 74 -1.18 4.66 -10.55
N PRO A 75 -1.03 3.32 -10.62
CA PRO A 75 -1.60 2.53 -11.71
C PRO A 75 -3.11 2.79 -11.89
N ALA A 76 -3.54 3.21 -13.09
CA ALA A 76 -4.95 3.57 -13.32
C ALA A 76 -5.85 2.35 -13.53
N THR A 77 -5.30 1.25 -14.05
CA THR A 77 -6.02 0.01 -14.36
C THR A 77 -5.35 -1.22 -13.74
N PRO A 78 -6.08 -2.34 -13.59
CA PRO A 78 -5.52 -3.61 -13.12
C PRO A 78 -4.45 -4.22 -14.05
N SER A 79 -4.15 -3.62 -15.19
CA SER A 79 -3.09 -4.00 -16.12
C SER A 79 -1.90 -3.04 -16.13
N ASP A 80 -2.02 -1.87 -15.50
CA ASP A 80 -0.96 -0.88 -15.46
C ASP A 80 0.11 -1.23 -14.41
N GLY A 81 1.30 -0.67 -14.59
CA GLY A 81 2.43 -0.88 -13.68
C GLY A 81 2.82 -2.35 -13.53
N THR A 82 3.44 -2.65 -12.40
CA THR A 82 3.90 -3.99 -12.05
C THR A 82 2.89 -4.66 -11.12
N LEU A 83 2.61 -5.95 -11.34
CA LEU A 83 1.81 -6.75 -10.40
C LEU A 83 2.60 -6.95 -9.11
N LEU A 84 2.08 -6.46 -8.00
CA LEU A 84 2.63 -6.76 -6.69
C LEU A 84 2.08 -8.10 -6.19
N LEU A 85 0.76 -8.21 -6.11
CA LEU A 85 0.07 -9.41 -5.64
C LEU A 85 -1.36 -9.49 -6.18
N ASP A 86 -1.91 -10.70 -6.18
CA ASP A 86 -3.30 -11.02 -6.48
C ASP A 86 -3.81 -12.00 -5.43
N GLU A 87 -4.53 -11.49 -4.43
CA GLU A 87 -4.83 -12.23 -3.20
C GLU A 87 -6.34 -12.44 -3.00
N ALA A 88 -6.72 -13.71 -2.95
CA ALA A 88 -8.08 -14.10 -2.59
C ALA A 88 -8.35 -13.89 -1.10
N GLY A 89 -9.58 -13.56 -0.76
CA GLY A 89 -9.97 -13.35 0.64
C GLY A 89 -11.47 -13.42 0.85
N SER A 90 -11.88 -13.31 2.10
CA SER A 90 -13.29 -13.25 2.46
C SER A 90 -13.85 -11.84 2.27
N PRO A 91 -15.13 -11.70 1.86
CA PRO A 91 -15.83 -10.43 1.90
C PRO A 91 -15.77 -9.80 3.31
N GLY A 92 -15.38 -8.54 3.40
CA GLY A 92 -15.23 -7.81 4.67
C GLY A 92 -14.01 -8.21 5.51
N GLY A 93 -13.18 -9.13 5.03
CA GLY A 93 -11.90 -9.47 5.66
C GLY A 93 -10.84 -8.38 5.47
N THR A 94 -9.64 -8.63 5.96
CA THR A 94 -8.46 -7.76 5.78
C THR A 94 -7.32 -8.54 5.13
N GLY A 95 -6.36 -7.82 4.56
CA GLY A 95 -5.11 -8.37 4.06
C GLY A 95 -3.94 -7.44 4.34
N SER A 96 -2.73 -8.00 4.32
CA SER A 96 -1.49 -7.26 4.50
C SER A 96 -0.35 -7.87 3.71
N PHE A 97 0.59 -7.02 3.27
CA PHE A 97 1.75 -7.45 2.50
C PHE A 97 2.93 -6.51 2.70
N ARG A 98 4.12 -7.05 2.96
CA ARG A 98 5.37 -6.28 3.00
C ARG A 98 6.04 -6.29 1.62
N HIS A 99 6.11 -5.14 0.97
CA HIS A 99 6.90 -4.93 -0.25
C HIS A 99 8.33 -4.53 0.15
N SER A 100 9.25 -5.50 0.17
CA SER A 100 10.67 -5.31 0.52
C SER A 100 11.57 -5.08 -0.70
N GLY A 101 12.83 -4.70 -0.44
CA GLY A 101 13.84 -4.52 -1.49
C GLY A 101 13.67 -3.20 -2.25
N LEU A 102 13.05 -2.22 -1.60
CA LEU A 102 12.79 -0.89 -2.15
C LEU A 102 13.99 0.03 -1.96
N THR A 103 14.04 1.09 -2.76
CA THR A 103 15.03 2.16 -2.63
C THR A 103 14.45 3.26 -1.74
N ASN A 104 15.22 3.69 -0.72
CA ASN A 104 14.85 4.83 0.12
C ASN A 104 14.81 6.12 -0.71
N GLY A 105 13.95 7.06 -0.31
CA GLY A 105 13.68 8.30 -1.07
C GLY A 105 12.85 8.12 -2.34
N THR A 106 12.65 6.88 -2.81
CA THR A 106 11.81 6.62 -3.99
C THR A 106 10.36 6.44 -3.57
N THR A 107 9.45 7.27 -4.07
CA THR A 107 8.02 7.06 -3.89
C THR A 107 7.53 5.90 -4.74
N TYR A 108 6.91 4.92 -4.08
CA TYR A 108 6.17 3.85 -4.74
C TYR A 108 4.67 4.13 -4.62
N TYR A 109 4.02 4.19 -5.76
CA TYR A 109 2.58 4.40 -5.88
C TYR A 109 1.89 3.05 -6.07
N TYR A 110 0.88 2.80 -5.26
CA TYR A 110 0.12 1.56 -5.25
C TYR A 110 -1.33 1.80 -5.63
N THR A 111 -1.96 0.80 -6.24
CA THR A 111 -3.41 0.81 -6.46
C THR A 111 -3.97 -0.58 -6.23
N ALA A 112 -4.94 -0.67 -5.34
CA ALA A 112 -5.65 -1.90 -5.01
C ALA A 112 -6.99 -1.95 -5.75
N PHE A 113 -7.24 -3.05 -6.46
CA PHE A 113 -8.46 -3.33 -7.21
C PHE A 113 -9.11 -4.60 -6.68
N SER A 114 -10.31 -4.48 -6.11
CA SER A 114 -11.14 -5.63 -5.81
C SER A 114 -11.80 -6.15 -7.09
N TYR A 115 -12.02 -7.46 -7.21
CA TYR A 115 -12.75 -8.03 -8.33
C TYR A 115 -13.65 -9.20 -7.95
N TYR A 116 -14.64 -9.43 -8.82
CA TYR A 116 -15.48 -10.61 -8.83
C TYR A 116 -14.98 -11.56 -9.91
N SER A 117 -14.75 -12.83 -9.58
CA SER A 117 -14.36 -13.87 -10.53
C SER A 117 -15.53 -14.80 -10.82
N ASP A 118 -15.88 -14.91 -12.09
CA ASP A 118 -16.82 -15.92 -12.60
C ASP A 118 -16.38 -16.34 -14.00
N PHE A 119 -17.12 -16.01 -15.07
CA PHE A 119 -16.65 -16.24 -16.45
C PHE A 119 -15.44 -15.37 -16.83
N GLY A 120 -15.22 -14.29 -16.11
CA GLY A 120 -14.07 -13.41 -16.21
C GLY A 120 -13.84 -12.68 -14.89
N ARG A 121 -12.93 -11.69 -14.90
CA ARG A 121 -12.68 -10.81 -13.75
C ARG A 121 -13.36 -9.46 -13.98
N TYR A 122 -14.27 -9.10 -13.09
CA TYR A 122 -14.96 -7.82 -13.11
C TYR A 122 -14.37 -6.94 -12.01
N TYR A 123 -13.51 -6.01 -12.39
CA TYR A 123 -12.78 -5.15 -11.48
C TYR A 123 -13.58 -3.91 -11.07
N ALA A 124 -13.49 -3.56 -9.79
CA ALA A 124 -13.90 -2.25 -9.30
C ALA A 124 -12.89 -1.17 -9.73
N SER A 125 -13.24 0.11 -9.53
CA SER A 125 -12.25 1.19 -9.59
C SER A 125 -11.18 1.00 -8.51
N GLY A 126 -9.95 1.45 -8.78
CA GLY A 126 -8.83 1.31 -7.86
C GLY A 126 -8.86 2.28 -6.68
N THR A 127 -8.33 1.84 -5.54
CA THR A 127 -8.01 2.69 -4.39
C THR A 127 -6.50 2.90 -4.34
N THR A 128 -6.06 4.15 -4.29
CA THR A 128 -4.65 4.53 -4.48
C THR A 128 -3.98 4.99 -3.18
N VAL A 129 -2.70 4.68 -3.00
CA VAL A 129 -1.87 5.18 -1.89
C VAL A 129 -0.40 5.23 -2.31
N GLY A 130 0.39 6.14 -1.75
CA GLY A 130 1.84 6.21 -1.96
C GLY A 130 2.61 5.90 -0.67
N GLY A 131 3.82 5.38 -0.81
CA GLY A 131 4.77 5.25 0.30
C GLY A 131 6.20 5.45 -0.17
N THR A 132 6.95 6.23 0.60
CA THR A 132 8.37 6.52 0.36
C THR A 132 9.17 5.91 1.51
N PRO A 133 9.86 4.77 1.28
CA PRO A 133 10.82 4.22 2.22
C PRO A 133 11.87 5.28 2.59
N ALA A 134 12.27 5.33 3.86
CA ALA A 134 13.26 6.26 4.38
C ALA A 134 14.35 5.47 5.08
N GLY A 135 15.60 5.89 4.89
CA GLY A 135 16.75 5.25 5.52
C GLY A 135 16.83 5.57 7.01
N PRO A 136 17.78 4.96 7.73
CA PRO A 136 18.16 5.46 9.04
C PRO A 136 18.57 6.94 8.93
N ALA A 137 18.22 7.73 9.93
CA ALA A 137 18.52 9.17 10.01
C ALA A 137 17.89 10.11 8.96
N ASP A 138 17.15 9.61 7.96
CA ASP A 138 16.35 10.41 7.01
C ASP A 138 15.00 10.77 7.66
N PHE A 139 15.00 11.86 8.43
CA PHE A 139 13.90 12.26 9.30
C PHE A 139 12.83 13.06 8.57
N ASP A 140 13.19 13.84 7.56
CA ASP A 140 12.22 14.57 6.74
C ASP A 140 11.74 13.81 5.50
N ARG A 141 12.31 12.63 5.24
CA ARG A 141 11.90 11.64 4.23
C ARG A 141 12.04 12.13 2.81
N ASP A 142 13.06 12.95 2.55
CA ASP A 142 13.36 13.42 1.21
C ASP A 142 14.32 12.50 0.43
N GLY A 143 14.89 11.50 1.10
CA GLY A 143 15.66 10.43 0.51
C GLY A 143 17.16 10.54 0.66
N ASP A 144 17.66 11.57 1.33
CA ASP A 144 19.04 11.68 1.75
C ASP A 144 19.16 11.89 3.27
N VAL A 145 20.39 12.02 3.76
CA VAL A 145 20.65 12.38 5.15
C VAL A 145 21.57 13.59 5.12
N ASP A 146 21.05 14.74 5.53
CA ASP A 146 21.71 16.02 5.37
C ASP A 146 21.55 16.98 6.58
N SER A 147 21.78 18.28 6.33
CA SER A 147 21.67 19.31 7.36
C SER A 147 20.26 19.52 7.93
N SER A 148 19.22 19.19 7.18
CA SER A 148 17.81 19.25 7.58
C SER A 148 17.52 18.16 8.61
N ASP A 149 18.01 16.94 8.36
CA ASP A 149 17.96 15.83 9.30
C ASP A 149 18.77 16.10 10.55
N PHE A 150 19.96 16.68 10.38
CA PHE A 150 20.75 17.10 11.53
C PHE A 150 20.00 18.13 12.38
N GLY A 151 19.29 19.07 11.74
CA GLY A 151 18.41 20.00 12.44
C GLY A 151 17.26 19.33 13.19
N PHE A 152 16.76 18.18 12.71
CA PHE A 152 15.83 17.34 13.45
C PHE A 152 16.50 16.67 14.64
N PHE A 153 17.63 16.00 14.41
CA PHE A 153 18.43 15.33 15.44
C PHE A 153 18.75 16.28 16.60
N GLN A 154 19.21 17.50 16.30
CA GLN A 154 19.53 18.52 17.31
C GLN A 154 18.36 18.89 18.21
N ARG A 155 17.12 18.87 17.71
CA ARG A 155 15.92 19.13 18.53
C ARG A 155 15.65 18.00 19.51
N CYS A 156 16.10 16.80 19.19
CA CYS A 156 15.94 15.61 20.00
C CYS A 156 17.08 15.40 21.00
N PHE A 157 18.22 16.08 20.84
CA PHE A 157 19.37 15.98 21.74
C PHE A 157 18.98 16.34 23.18
N SER A 158 18.95 15.33 24.06
CA SER A 158 18.62 15.48 25.47
C SER A 158 19.88 15.49 26.36
N GLY A 159 20.97 14.89 25.87
CA GLY A 159 22.26 14.76 26.56
C GLY A 159 22.32 13.56 27.52
N ASP A 160 23.56 13.20 27.89
CA ASP A 160 23.87 12.00 28.66
C ASP A 160 23.00 11.82 29.92
N PHE A 161 22.41 10.64 30.06
CA PHE A 161 21.54 10.22 31.15
C PHE A 161 20.25 11.04 31.30
N VAL A 162 19.82 11.76 30.25
CA VAL A 162 18.56 12.52 30.24
C VAL A 162 17.58 11.85 29.27
N PRO A 163 16.64 11.02 29.76
CA PRO A 163 15.75 10.27 28.89
C PRO A 163 14.98 11.16 27.92
N GLN A 164 15.07 10.84 26.64
CA GLN A 164 14.27 11.48 25.59
C GLN A 164 12.91 10.78 25.52
N THR A 165 11.88 11.43 26.04
CA THR A 165 10.53 10.84 26.18
C THR A 165 9.55 11.32 25.11
N ASP A 166 9.95 12.27 24.26
CA ASP A 166 9.11 12.73 23.16
C ASP A 166 9.00 11.63 22.09
N PRO A 167 7.79 11.12 21.79
CA PRO A 167 7.60 10.10 20.75
C PRO A 167 8.06 10.56 19.37
N ALA A 168 8.08 11.87 19.09
CA ALA A 168 8.62 12.40 17.84
C ALA A 168 10.13 12.14 17.72
N CYS A 169 10.84 12.04 18.83
CA CYS A 169 12.28 11.81 18.89
C CYS A 169 12.68 10.33 18.99
N ALA A 170 11.72 9.40 18.93
CA ALA A 170 12.02 7.96 18.99
C ALA A 170 12.98 7.50 17.88
N GLY A 171 12.95 8.15 16.70
CA GLY A 171 13.86 7.84 15.60
C GLY A 171 15.28 8.40 15.76
N ALA A 172 15.50 9.33 16.70
CA ALA A 172 16.81 9.93 16.95
C ALA A 172 17.63 9.15 17.99
N LYS A 173 17.04 8.12 18.62
CA LYS A 173 17.73 7.14 19.47
C LYS A 173 18.29 6.04 18.58
N PHE A 174 19.58 6.11 18.33
CA PHE A 174 20.31 5.16 17.49
C PHE A 174 21.00 4.06 18.30
N ASP A 175 21.21 4.24 19.60
CA ASP A 175 21.74 3.20 20.49
C ASP A 175 20.67 2.57 21.41
N VAL A 176 21.11 1.77 22.39
CA VAL A 176 20.23 0.97 23.26
C VAL A 176 19.66 1.77 24.44
N ASP A 177 20.17 2.98 24.71
CA ASP A 177 19.78 3.71 25.92
C ASP A 177 18.51 4.56 25.74
N GLU A 178 18.19 5.35 26.77
CA GLU A 178 16.92 6.08 26.82
C GLU A 178 17.05 7.54 26.41
N ASP A 179 18.24 8.04 26.12
CA ASP A 179 18.55 9.43 25.80
C ASP A 179 18.84 9.64 24.31
N VAL A 180 19.14 10.89 23.94
CA VAL A 180 19.72 11.23 22.64
C VAL A 180 20.96 12.06 22.94
N ASP A 181 22.13 11.47 22.74
CA ASP A 181 23.40 11.99 23.25
C ASP A 181 24.54 11.96 22.20
N GLN A 182 25.79 11.99 22.67
CA GLN A 182 26.97 11.95 21.81
C GLN A 182 27.14 10.61 21.05
N GLN A 183 26.68 9.49 21.62
CA GLN A 183 26.72 8.16 21.00
C GLN A 183 25.72 8.10 19.84
N ASP A 184 24.49 8.60 20.04
CA ASP A 184 23.52 8.73 18.95
C ASP A 184 24.01 9.67 17.85
N PHE A 185 24.70 10.76 18.24
CA PHE A 185 25.27 11.67 17.26
C PHE A 185 26.37 11.00 16.42
N ALA A 186 27.21 10.15 17.03
CA ALA A 186 28.21 9.39 16.29
C ALA A 186 27.54 8.46 15.27
N ALA A 187 26.45 7.80 15.63
CA ALA A 187 25.66 6.97 14.73
C ALA A 187 24.99 7.80 13.61
N PHE A 188 24.40 8.95 13.93
CA PHE A 188 23.86 9.88 12.93
C PHE A 188 24.93 10.29 11.91
N MET A 189 26.14 10.58 12.37
CA MET A 189 27.26 10.98 11.51
C MET A 189 27.72 9.87 10.56
N ASP A 190 27.48 8.59 10.89
CA ASP A 190 27.72 7.47 9.96
C ASP A 190 26.71 7.45 8.80
N CYS A 191 25.54 8.08 8.97
CA CYS A 191 24.51 8.20 7.94
C CYS A 191 24.64 9.46 7.08
N LEU A 192 25.24 10.52 7.61
CA LEU A 192 25.32 11.83 6.97
C LEU A 192 26.19 11.78 5.70
N GLN A 193 25.52 11.83 4.54
CA GLN A 193 26.18 11.83 3.22
C GLN A 193 26.04 13.17 2.49
N GLY A 194 25.08 14.01 2.91
CA GLY A 194 24.82 15.33 2.36
C GLY A 194 23.71 15.35 1.30
N PRO A 195 23.30 16.57 0.88
CA PRO A 195 22.13 16.77 0.04
C PRO A 195 22.31 16.12 -1.34
N GLY A 196 21.26 15.43 -1.79
CA GLY A 196 21.17 14.70 -3.05
C GLY A 196 21.94 13.37 -3.08
N VAL A 197 22.53 12.94 -1.96
CA VAL A 197 23.21 11.64 -1.86
C VAL A 197 22.26 10.63 -1.20
N PRO A 198 21.80 9.58 -1.90
CA PRO A 198 20.81 8.65 -1.36
C PRO A 198 21.21 8.11 0.01
N ALA A 199 20.27 8.13 0.95
CA ALA A 199 20.47 7.61 2.30
C ALA A 199 20.97 6.15 2.25
N ASP A 200 22.07 5.87 2.95
CA ASP A 200 22.62 4.52 3.04
C ASP A 200 21.69 3.66 3.89
N PRO A 201 21.05 2.63 3.33
CA PRO A 201 20.14 1.79 4.09
C PRO A 201 20.82 1.00 5.22
N ASN A 202 22.16 0.92 5.24
CA ASN A 202 22.92 0.16 6.23
C ASN A 202 23.77 1.03 7.17
N CYS A 203 23.66 2.36 7.10
CA CYS A 203 24.33 3.23 8.06
C CYS A 203 23.75 3.03 9.47
N ALA A 204 24.51 3.47 10.48
CA ALA A 204 24.12 3.37 11.90
C ALA A 204 23.52 1.99 12.28
N PRO A 205 24.24 0.87 12.07
CA PRO A 205 23.73 -0.42 12.50
C PRO A 205 23.51 -0.37 14.01
N ILE A 206 22.23 -0.44 14.42
CA ILE A 206 21.79 -0.56 15.80
C ILE A 206 22.65 -1.63 16.51
N ASN A 207 23.50 -1.19 17.44
CA ASN A 207 24.30 -2.04 18.33
C ASN A 207 23.59 -2.14 19.67
#